data_AF-A0A7U9RFJ0-F1
#
_entry.id   AF-A0A7U9RFJ0-F1
#
_cell.length_a   1.000
_cell.length_b   1.000
_cell.length_c   1.000
_cell.angle_alpha   90.00
_cell.angle_beta   90.00
_cell.angle_gamma   90.00
#
_symmetry.space_group_name_H-M   'P 1'
#
loop_
_entity.id
_entity.type
_entity.pdbx_description
1 polymer ?
#
loop_
_entity_poly.entity_id
_entity_poly.type
_entity_poly.pdbx_seq_one_letter_code
_entity_poly.pdbx_strand_id
1 'polypeptide(L)' 'MGNRITKESMEFIAGEIMDAVHTSNSLEDGINKIQEILESNGIVEIIPD' A
#
# COMPACT_ATOMS: atom_id res chain seq x y z
N MET A 1 -22.20 -3.12 -5.38
CA MET A 1 -21.71 -2.65 -4.06
C MET A 1 -20.26 -2.29 -4.26
N GLY A 2 -19.90 -1.01 -4.14
CA GLY A 2 -18.50 -0.61 -4.29
C GLY A 2 -17.68 -1.20 -3.16
N ASN A 3 -16.56 -1.85 -3.48
CA ASN A 3 -15.56 -2.27 -2.50
C ASN A 3 -15.01 -1.02 -1.83
N ARG A 4 -15.62 -0.63 -0.71
CA ARG A 4 -15.13 0.46 0.13
C ARG A 4 -14.22 -0.13 1.18
N ILE A 5 -12.97 0.32 1.18
CA ILE A 5 -12.03 0.07 2.27
C ILE A 5 -12.64 0.64 3.54
N THR A 6 -12.65 -0.16 4.62
CA THR A 6 -13.15 0.33 5.91
C THR A 6 -12.20 1.39 6.46
N LYS A 7 -12.70 2.29 7.33
CA LYS A 7 -11.85 3.29 7.98
C LYS A 7 -10.67 2.63 8.71
N GLU A 8 -10.93 1.54 9.42
CA GLU A 8 -9.92 0.79 10.17
C GLU A 8 -8.84 0.22 9.24
N SER A 9 -9.24 -0.40 8.13
CA SER A 9 -8.30 -0.89 7.12
C SER A 9 -7.48 0.25 6.50
N MET A 10 -8.09 1.42 6.27
CA MET A 10 -7.40 2.58 5.74
C MET A 10 -6.39 3.15 6.73
N GLU A 11 -6.73 3.22 8.02
CA GLU A 11 -5.81 3.65 9.08
C GLU A 11 -4.63 2.68 9.23
N PHE A 12 -4.89 1.37 9.12
CA PHE A 12 -3.86 0.33 9.15
C PHE A 12 -2.87 0.48 7.99
N ILE A 13 -3.38 0.47 6.74
CA ILE A 13 -2.54 0.58 5.54
C ILE A 13 -1.77 1.90 5.50
N ALA A 14 -2.39 3.01 5.92
CA ALA A 14 -1.70 4.30 6.00
C ALA A 14 -0.54 4.28 6.99
N GLY A 15 -0.68 3.56 8.12
CA GLY A 15 0.39 3.34 9.08
C GLY A 15 1.56 2.58 8.46
N GLU A 16 1.28 1.46 7.79
CA GLU A 16 2.32 0.64 7.12
C GLU A 16 3.05 1.42 6.03
N ILE A 17 2.33 2.18 5.20
CA ILE A 17 2.93 3.03 4.16
C ILE A 17 3.82 4.12 4.77
N MET A 18 3.37 4.78 5.83
CA MET A 18 4.14 5.84 6.48
C MET A 18 5.44 5.29 7.10
N ASP A 19 5.38 4.12 7.72
CA ASP A 19 6.55 3.41 8.26
C ASP A 19 7.50 2.99 7.14
N ALA A 20 6.98 2.41 6.05
CA ALA A 20 7.78 2.05 4.88
C ALA A 20 8.51 3.26 4.29
N VAL A 21 7.83 4.40 4.12
CA VAL A 21 8.45 5.65 3.62
C VAL A 21 9.52 6.15 4.59
N HIS A 22 9.26 6.11 5.90
CA HIS A 22 10.18 6.64 6.90
C HIS A 22 11.46 5.80 7.04
N THR A 23 11.34 4.48 6.86
CA THR A 23 12.45 3.52 7.00
C THR A 23 13.21 3.27 5.70
N SER A 24 12.77 3.86 4.59
CA SER A 24 13.38 3.62 3.28
C SER A 24 14.65 4.42 3.05
N ASN A 25 15.66 3.74 2.50
CA ASN A 25 16.96 4.37 2.22
C ASN A 25 16.98 5.11 0.88
N SER A 26 15.99 4.87 0.02
CA SER A 26 15.83 5.53 -1.29
C SER A 26 14.35 5.58 -1.68
N LEU A 27 14.03 6.41 -2.68
CA LEU A 27 12.69 6.47 -3.25
C LEU A 27 12.26 5.13 -3.85
N GLU A 28 13.17 4.43 -4.52
CA GLU A 28 12.91 3.12 -5.13
C GLU A 28 12.60 2.05 -4.07
N ASP A 29 13.37 2.02 -2.98
CA ASP A 29 13.11 1.13 -1.84
C ASP A 29 11.74 1.40 -1.22
N GLY A 30 11.37 2.68 -1.06
CA GLY A 30 10.05 3.08 -0.59
C GLY A 30 8.92 2.66 -1.52
N ILE A 31 9.10 2.83 -2.83
CA ILE A 31 8.11 2.39 -3.83
C ILE A 31 7.92 0.88 -3.78
N ASN A 32 9.01 0.10 -3.72
CA ASN A 32 8.94 -1.37 -3.68
C ASN A 32 8.20 -1.86 -2.42
N LYS A 33 8.48 -1.27 -1.25
CA LYS A 33 7.79 -1.61 -0.01
C LYS A 33 6.31 -1.24 -0.04
N ILE A 34 5.96 -0.07 -0.59
CA ILE A 34 4.55 0.33 -0.76
C ILE A 34 3.84 -0.66 -1.69
N GLN A 35 4.48 -1.09 -2.77
CA GLN A 35 3.91 -2.09 -3.67
C GLN A 35 3.61 -3.40 -2.94
N GLU A 36 4.55 -3.92 -2.15
CA GLU A 36 4.35 -5.15 -1.36
C GLU A 36 3.18 -5.04 -0.37
N ILE A 37 3.04 -3.89 0.30
CA ILE A 37 1.91 -3.62 1.21
C ILE A 37 0.59 -3.65 0.44
N LEU A 38 0.51 -2.98 -0.71
CA LEU A 38 -0.72 -2.91 -1.51
C LEU A 38 -1.09 -4.29 -2.08
N GLU A 39 -0.13 -5.03 -2.63
CA GLU A 39 -0.32 -6.39 -3.14
C GLU A 39 -0.79 -7.36 -2.05
N SER A 40 -0.17 -7.31 -0.87
CA SER A 40 -0.53 -8.15 0.28
C SER A 40 -1.95 -7.86 0.82
N ASN A 41 -2.41 -6.61 0.66
CA ASN A 41 -3.77 -6.20 0.99
C ASN A 41 -4.78 -6.43 -0.16
N GLY A 42 -4.35 -7.02 -1.29
CA GLY A 42 -5.19 -7.25 -2.47
C GLY A 42 -5.60 -5.96 -3.19
N ILE A 43 -4.89 -4.86 -2.95
CA ILE A 43 -5.08 -3.56 -3.59
C ILE A 43 -4.17 -3.51 -4.80
N VAL A 44 -4.60 -4.18 -5.87
CA VAL A 44 -3.87 -4.25 -7.14
C VAL A 44 -4.67 -3.56 -8.23
N GLU A 45 -4.01 -2.72 -9.04
CA GLU A 45 -4.59 -2.26 -10.30
C GLU A 45 -4.41 -3.38 -11.33
N ILE A 46 -5.52 -3.88 -11.88
CA ILE A 46 -5.46 -4.80 -13.00
C ILE A 46 -5.19 -3.97 -14.26
N ILE A 47 -3.97 -4.03 -14.77
CA ILE A 47 -3.64 -3.44 -16.07
C ILE A 47 -4.18 -4.40 -17.16
N PRO A 48 -5.16 -4.00 -17.96
CA PRO A 48 -5.60 -4.82 -19.10
C PRO A 48 -4.49 -4.86 -20.17
N ASP A 49 -4.33 -6.02 -20.82
CA ASP A 49 -3.45 -6.23 -21.99
C ASP A 49 -3.74 -5.24 -23.14
#